data_AF-A0A941UKV0-F1
#
_entry.id   AF-A0A941UKV0-F1
#
_cell.length_a   1.000
_cell.length_b   1.000
_cell.length_c   1.000
_cell.angle_alpha   90.00
_cell.angle_beta   90.00
_cell.angle_gamma   90.00
#
_symmetry.space_group_name_H-M   'P 1'
#
loop_
_entity.id
_entity.type
_entity.pdbx_description
1 polymer ?
#
loop_
_entity_poly.entity_id
_entity_poly.type
_entity_poly.pdbx_seq_one_letter_code
_entity_poly.pdbx_strand_id
1 'polypeptide(L)'
;MYVRIDRRRKIPATILLKAFGYSNEDLLRMYYPIEDIKVKKDGFTRNVSDVLAGHKAPATITEKGSREQIVKEGAKITKMAIKKMEAAGVTEIPISREDLVDRVVLRDVIDPETGEVLLPANEKISDQFLTRIAATKVEKMEVIYMDGIHVIPAMRDTLLADKVQTSDEALLEIYRKMRPGEPPTVDMARNLFAGMFFNPKRYDLSPVGRLKLNKKLNLDIPLEKTTLTAQDVVEVIRYLVNLRTGKGEVDDIDHLGNRRVRSVGELLENQIR
;
A
#
# COMPACT_ATOMS: atom_id res chain seq x y z
N MET A 1 -11.05 3.01 -5.53
CA MET A 1 -10.66 2.11 -6.63
C MET A 1 -11.52 0.86 -6.59
N TYR A 2 -11.89 0.30 -7.73
CA TYR A 2 -12.81 -0.84 -7.79
C TYR A 2 -12.27 -1.93 -8.71
N VAL A 3 -12.61 -3.18 -8.40
CA VAL A 3 -12.37 -4.34 -9.25
C VAL A 3 -13.68 -4.98 -9.69
N ARG A 4 -13.65 -5.66 -10.83
CA ARG A 4 -14.71 -6.52 -11.33
C ARG A 4 -14.12 -7.88 -11.62
N ILE A 5 -14.64 -8.92 -11.01
CA ILE A 5 -14.27 -10.29 -11.34
C ILE A 5 -15.27 -10.80 -12.38
N ASP A 6 -14.78 -11.38 -13.48
CA ASP A 6 -15.62 -11.90 -14.56
C ASP A 6 -16.64 -10.87 -15.11
N ARG A 7 -16.21 -9.60 -15.21
CA ARG A 7 -17.04 -8.46 -15.65
C ARG A 7 -18.34 -8.24 -14.82
N ARG A 8 -18.44 -8.82 -13.61
CA ARG A 8 -19.59 -8.66 -12.72
C ARG A 8 -19.58 -7.31 -11.97
N ARG A 9 -20.41 -7.19 -10.93
CA ARG A 9 -20.59 -5.98 -10.12
C ARG A 9 -19.26 -5.49 -9.55
N LYS A 10 -19.13 -4.16 -9.42
CA LYS A 10 -17.96 -3.52 -8.82
C LYS A 10 -17.88 -3.86 -7.33
N ILE A 11 -16.68 -4.14 -6.85
CA ILE A 11 -16.33 -4.22 -5.43
C ILE A 11 -15.07 -3.39 -5.16
N PRO A 12 -14.90 -2.81 -3.97
CA PRO A 12 -13.63 -2.18 -3.59
C PRO A 12 -12.46 -3.14 -3.82
N ALA A 13 -11.36 -2.65 -4.40
CA ALA A 13 -10.20 -3.49 -4.70
C ALA A 13 -9.55 -4.08 -3.43
N THR A 14 -9.72 -3.42 -2.28
CA THR A 14 -9.25 -3.88 -0.96
C THR A 14 -9.92 -5.18 -0.52
N ILE A 15 -11.19 -5.42 -0.90
CA ILE A 15 -11.87 -6.69 -0.62
C ILE A 15 -11.16 -7.84 -1.32
N LEU A 16 -10.74 -7.64 -2.58
CA LEU A 16 -9.98 -8.67 -3.29
C LEU A 16 -8.65 -8.96 -2.58
N LEU A 17 -7.92 -7.92 -2.18
CA LEU A 17 -6.64 -8.10 -1.47
C LEU A 17 -6.83 -8.75 -0.08
N LYS A 18 -7.90 -8.42 0.65
CA LYS A 18 -8.25 -9.09 1.90
C LYS A 18 -8.53 -10.57 1.69
N ALA A 19 -9.23 -10.93 0.62
CA ALA A 19 -9.45 -12.33 0.25
C ALA A 19 -8.16 -13.08 -0.13
N PHE A 20 -7.11 -12.36 -0.55
CA PHE A 20 -5.74 -12.91 -0.70
C PHE A 20 -4.97 -13.02 0.63
N GLY A 21 -5.55 -12.56 1.74
CA GLY A 21 -4.99 -12.69 3.09
C GLY A 21 -4.36 -11.43 3.68
N TYR A 22 -4.47 -10.28 3.03
CA TYR A 22 -3.89 -9.03 3.55
C TYR A 22 -4.83 -8.31 4.52
N SER A 23 -4.31 -7.86 5.66
CA SER A 23 -5.03 -6.99 6.60
C SER A 23 -5.06 -5.53 6.14
N ASN A 24 -5.89 -4.68 6.75
CA ASN A 24 -5.86 -3.23 6.50
C ASN A 24 -4.47 -2.64 6.75
N GLU A 25 -3.77 -3.10 7.78
CA GLU A 25 -2.42 -2.63 8.10
C GLU A 25 -1.44 -2.99 6.98
N ASP A 26 -1.47 -4.24 6.50
CA ASP A 26 -0.61 -4.70 5.39
C ASP A 26 -0.85 -3.83 4.16
N LEU A 27 -2.12 -3.54 3.86
CA LEU A 27 -2.51 -2.70 2.74
C LEU A 27 -2.02 -1.26 2.87
N LEU A 28 -2.04 -0.69 4.07
CA LEU A 28 -1.48 0.64 4.26
C LEU A 28 0.05 0.61 4.14
N ARG A 29 0.72 -0.36 4.78
CA ARG A 29 2.18 -0.51 4.76
C ARG A 29 2.74 -0.80 3.35
N MET A 30 2.03 -1.56 2.53
CA MET A 30 2.48 -1.90 1.17
C MET A 30 2.41 -0.72 0.20
N TYR A 31 1.46 0.21 0.40
CA TYR A 31 1.15 1.25 -0.58
C TYR A 31 1.54 2.67 -0.14
N TYR A 32 1.88 2.86 1.14
CA TYR A 32 2.30 4.15 1.68
C TYR A 32 3.67 4.04 2.35
N PRO A 33 4.56 5.03 2.17
CA PRO A 33 5.73 5.18 3.01
C PRO A 33 5.31 5.39 4.47
N ILE A 34 6.01 4.76 5.40
CA ILE A 34 5.75 4.85 6.84
C ILE A 34 6.81 5.76 7.46
N GLU A 35 6.36 6.74 8.24
CA GLU A 35 7.21 7.57 9.09
C GLU A 35 7.01 7.17 10.56
N ASP A 36 8.11 6.84 11.23
CA ASP A 36 8.12 6.67 12.68
C ASP A 36 8.18 8.03 13.36
N ILE A 37 7.14 8.38 14.12
CA ILE A 37 7.07 9.59 14.91
C ILE A 37 7.35 9.24 16.37
N LYS A 38 8.46 9.74 16.91
CA LYS A 38 8.80 9.62 18.33
C LYS A 38 8.20 10.79 19.11
N VAL A 39 7.54 10.46 20.20
CA VAL A 39 6.94 11.43 21.12
C VAL A 39 7.98 11.74 22.20
N LYS A 40 8.31 13.02 22.38
CA LYS A 40 9.20 13.53 23.43
C LYS A 40 8.41 14.51 24.31
N LYS A 41 8.92 14.79 25.51
CA LYS A 41 8.26 15.73 26.46
C LYS A 41 7.99 17.10 25.84
N ASP A 42 8.92 17.58 25.01
CA ASP A 42 8.89 18.93 24.44
C ASP A 42 8.50 18.96 22.95
N GLY A 43 7.97 17.85 22.41
CA GLY A 43 7.48 17.81 21.02
C GLY A 43 7.65 16.45 20.33
N PHE A 44 7.72 16.49 19.00
CA PHE A 44 7.76 15.28 18.17
C PHE A 44 9.01 15.28 17.28
N THR A 45 9.53 14.09 17.04
CA THR A 45 10.65 13.87 16.11
C THR A 45 10.33 12.74 15.15
N ARG A 46 10.93 12.78 13.96
CA ARG A 46 10.79 11.75 12.93
C ARG A 46 12.13 11.29 12.42
N ASN A 47 12.19 10.07 11.92
CA ASN A 47 13.40 9.52 11.31
C ASN A 47 13.73 10.23 9.99
N VAL A 48 15.02 10.41 9.72
CA VAL A 48 15.50 10.86 8.41
C VAL A 48 15.20 9.79 7.38
N SER A 49 14.46 10.15 6.32
CA SER A 49 14.08 9.25 5.25
C SER A 49 13.91 9.99 3.92
N ASP A 50 13.86 9.25 2.81
CA ASP A 50 13.63 9.80 1.47
C ASP A 50 12.33 10.61 1.34
N VAL A 51 11.35 10.34 2.20
CA VAL A 51 10.07 11.07 2.28
C VAL A 51 10.29 12.55 2.59
N LEU A 52 11.38 12.90 3.27
CA LEU A 52 11.73 14.29 3.58
C LEU A 52 12.11 15.10 2.35
N ALA A 53 12.42 14.46 1.22
CA ALA A 53 12.85 15.15 0.02
C ALA A 53 11.74 16.09 -0.47
N GLY A 54 12.01 17.39 -0.40
CA GLY A 54 11.12 18.45 -0.83
C GLY A 54 10.33 19.12 0.28
N HIS A 55 10.36 18.61 1.50
CA HIS A 55 9.80 19.27 2.68
C HIS A 55 10.64 20.47 3.10
N LYS A 56 10.03 21.43 3.79
CA LYS A 56 10.78 22.49 4.46
C LYS A 56 11.33 21.95 5.78
N ALA A 57 12.56 22.33 6.12
CA ALA A 57 13.14 21.98 7.42
C ALA A 57 12.46 22.81 8.52
N PRO A 58 11.88 22.17 9.55
CA PRO A 58 11.20 22.88 10.63
C PRO A 58 12.17 23.56 11.62
N ALA A 59 13.44 23.16 11.59
CA ALA A 59 14.52 23.78 12.34
C ALA A 59 15.82 23.67 11.54
N THR A 60 16.84 24.43 11.93
CA THR A 60 18.18 24.29 11.35
C THR A 60 18.79 22.95 11.76
N ILE A 61 19.18 22.15 10.77
CA ILE A 61 19.76 20.81 10.96
C ILE A 61 21.27 20.92 10.82
N THR A 62 22.00 20.52 11.86
CA THR A 62 23.46 20.53 11.93
C THR A 62 24.01 19.11 12.06
N GLU A 63 25.27 18.92 11.69
CA GLU A 63 26.00 17.68 11.93
C GLU A 63 26.26 17.46 13.43
N LYS A 64 26.24 16.19 13.89
CA LYS A 64 26.59 15.86 15.27
C LYS A 64 28.11 16.06 15.48
N GLY A 65 28.47 17.08 16.25
CA GLY A 65 29.88 17.37 16.59
C GLY A 65 30.55 18.44 15.72
N SER A 66 29.85 18.98 14.72
CA SER A 66 30.32 20.09 13.88
C SER A 66 29.31 21.24 13.91
N ARG A 67 29.78 22.48 13.77
CA ARG A 67 28.93 23.68 13.57
C ARG A 67 28.45 23.81 12.12
N GLU A 68 28.80 22.88 11.24
CA GLU A 68 28.38 22.92 9.84
C GLU A 68 26.88 22.68 9.71
N GLN A 69 26.21 23.64 9.07
CA GLN A 69 24.77 23.61 8.83
C GLN A 69 24.48 22.80 7.56
N ILE A 70 23.68 21.75 7.69
CA ILE A 70 23.29 20.92 6.55
C ILE A 70 22.09 21.56 5.84
N VAL A 71 21.07 21.96 6.60
CA VAL A 71 19.85 22.62 6.10
C VAL A 71 19.44 23.72 7.06
N LYS A 72 19.16 24.92 6.54
CA LYS A 72 18.63 26.04 7.31
C LYS A 72 17.13 25.85 7.56
N GLU A 73 16.64 26.36 8.67
CA GLU A 73 15.21 26.44 8.95
C GLU A 73 14.45 27.09 7.78
N GLY A 74 13.29 26.52 7.43
CA GLY A 74 12.45 26.93 6.31
C GLY A 74 12.98 26.56 4.92
N ALA A 75 14.24 26.13 4.79
CA ALA A 75 14.81 25.71 3.51
C ALA A 75 14.33 24.32 3.10
N LYS A 76 14.26 24.08 1.79
CA LYS A 76 13.84 22.80 1.21
C LYS A 76 14.91 21.73 1.45
N ILE A 77 14.51 20.61 2.04
CA ILE A 77 15.36 19.43 2.24
C ILE A 77 15.53 18.76 0.87
N THR A 78 16.77 18.70 0.38
CA THR A 78 17.10 18.03 -0.89
C THR A 78 17.56 16.60 -0.65
N LYS A 79 17.53 15.73 -1.66
CA LYS A 79 18.11 14.38 -1.58
C LYS A 79 19.59 14.40 -1.18
N MET A 80 20.33 15.41 -1.63
CA MET A 80 21.72 15.61 -1.22
C MET A 80 21.84 15.95 0.27
N ALA A 81 20.93 16.78 0.80
CA ALA A 81 20.89 17.07 2.23
C ALA A 81 20.57 15.84 3.07
N ILE A 82 19.64 14.98 2.61
CA ILE A 82 19.33 13.70 3.29
C ILE A 82 20.58 12.82 3.36
N LYS A 83 21.29 12.62 2.25
CA LYS A 83 22.56 11.88 2.24
C LYS A 83 23.61 12.48 3.16
N LYS A 84 23.69 13.81 3.25
CA LYS A 84 24.59 14.50 4.19
C LYS A 84 24.17 14.25 5.65
N MET A 85 22.87 14.27 5.96
CA MET A 85 22.35 13.94 7.30
C MET A 85 22.70 12.51 7.69
N GLU A 86 22.52 11.55 6.78
CA GLU A 86 22.89 10.15 6.99
C GLU A 86 24.39 9.99 7.23
N ALA A 87 25.24 10.61 6.41
CA ALA A 87 26.69 10.60 6.57
C ALA A 87 27.15 11.24 7.90
N ALA A 88 26.45 12.27 8.35
CA ALA A 88 26.66 12.97 9.61
C ALA A 88 26.09 12.24 10.84
N GLY A 89 25.46 11.07 10.67
CA GLY A 89 24.84 10.31 11.78
C GLY A 89 23.60 11.00 12.39
N VAL A 90 22.96 11.89 11.64
CA VAL A 90 21.69 12.54 12.02
C VAL A 90 20.57 11.58 11.63
N THR A 91 20.02 10.88 12.63
CA THR A 91 18.97 9.87 12.46
C THR A 91 17.57 10.44 12.64
N GLU A 92 17.44 11.53 13.40
CA GLU A 92 16.15 12.13 13.79
C GLU A 92 16.15 13.63 13.55
N ILE A 93 15.01 14.15 13.13
CA ILE A 93 14.75 15.59 13.00
C ILE A 93 13.44 15.96 13.70
N PRO A 94 13.29 17.18 14.21
CA PRO A 94 12.01 17.65 14.73
C PRO A 94 10.93 17.67 13.64
N ILE A 95 9.68 17.51 14.05
CA ILE A 95 8.48 17.72 13.23
C ILE A 95 7.50 18.57 14.03
N SER A 96 6.89 19.57 13.40
CA SER A 96 5.95 20.45 14.08
C SER A 96 4.59 19.78 14.27
N ARG A 97 3.75 20.34 15.16
CA ARG A 97 2.40 19.81 15.40
C ARG A 97 1.53 20.01 14.18
N GLU A 98 1.67 21.15 13.52
CA GLU A 98 0.93 21.51 12.30
C GLU A 98 1.20 20.52 11.18
N ASP A 99 2.44 20.06 11.05
CA ASP A 99 2.83 19.06 10.05
C ASP A 99 2.24 17.67 10.36
N LEU A 100 1.91 17.37 11.62
CA LEU A 100 1.36 16.08 12.05
C LEU A 100 -0.17 16.02 11.97
N VAL A 101 -0.86 17.15 12.11
CA VAL A 101 -2.32 17.22 11.99
C VAL A 101 -2.75 16.70 10.60
N ASP A 102 -3.91 16.04 10.55
CA ASP A 102 -4.48 15.39 9.36
C ASP A 102 -3.68 14.20 8.78
N ARG A 103 -2.47 13.92 9.27
CA ARG A 103 -1.79 12.67 8.96
C ARG A 103 -2.52 11.49 9.61
N VAL A 104 -2.26 10.29 9.12
CA VAL A 104 -3.04 9.10 9.46
C VAL A 104 -2.17 8.06 10.14
N VAL A 105 -2.63 7.51 11.25
CA VAL A 105 -1.90 6.46 11.98
C VAL A 105 -2.04 5.11 11.29
N LEU A 106 -0.95 4.35 11.24
CA LEU A 106 -0.93 3.01 10.64
C LEU A 106 -1.58 1.96 11.57
N ARG A 107 -1.32 2.08 12.87
CA ARG A 107 -1.75 1.15 13.93
C ARG A 107 -2.49 1.89 15.02
N ASP A 108 -3.24 1.13 15.83
CA ASP A 108 -3.84 1.63 17.06
C ASP A 108 -2.75 2.20 17.97
N VAL A 109 -2.93 3.44 18.39
CA VAL A 109 -2.07 4.08 19.38
C VAL A 109 -2.67 3.81 20.76
N ILE A 110 -1.97 2.98 21.53
CA ILE A 110 -2.45 2.50 22.83
C ILE A 110 -1.61 3.16 23.93
N ASP A 111 -2.27 3.63 24.98
CA ASP A 111 -1.59 4.09 26.18
C ASP A 111 -0.99 2.90 26.94
N PRO A 112 0.34 2.82 27.11
CA PRO A 112 0.98 1.68 27.77
C PRO A 112 0.62 1.55 29.27
N GLU A 113 0.14 2.61 29.92
CA GLU A 113 -0.22 2.54 31.35
C GLU A 113 -1.64 2.03 31.57
N THR A 114 -2.59 2.49 30.75
CA THR A 114 -4.02 2.20 30.92
C THR A 114 -4.50 1.06 30.01
N GLY A 115 -3.78 0.79 28.92
CA GLY A 115 -4.22 -0.12 27.87
C GLY A 115 -5.36 0.44 27.00
N GLU A 116 -5.72 1.72 27.17
CA GLU A 116 -6.77 2.36 26.38
C GLU A 116 -6.26 2.68 24.96
N VAL A 117 -7.10 2.43 23.95
CA VAL A 117 -6.84 2.87 22.57
C VAL A 117 -7.10 4.37 22.48
N LEU A 118 -6.03 5.16 22.37
CA LEU A 118 -6.08 6.61 22.25
C LEU A 118 -6.52 7.06 20.85
N LEU A 119 -6.09 6.34 19.82
CA LEU A 119 -6.46 6.59 18.42
C LEU A 119 -6.44 5.27 17.63
N PRO A 120 -7.55 4.85 17.00
CA PRO A 120 -7.58 3.67 16.15
C PRO A 120 -6.75 3.80 14.87
N ALA A 121 -6.33 2.66 14.31
CA ALA A 121 -5.65 2.58 13.03
C ALA A 121 -6.47 3.21 11.89
N ASN A 122 -5.79 3.80 10.91
CA ASN A 122 -6.36 4.49 9.74
C ASN A 122 -7.16 5.78 10.04
N GLU A 123 -7.17 6.23 11.30
CA GLU A 123 -7.75 7.52 11.69
C GLU A 123 -6.75 8.67 11.56
N LYS A 124 -7.32 9.87 11.42
CA LYS A 124 -6.55 11.11 11.31
C LYS A 124 -6.11 11.62 12.69
N ILE A 125 -4.92 12.19 12.73
CA ILE A 125 -4.36 12.88 13.88
C ILE A 125 -5.04 14.25 14.02
N SER A 126 -5.63 14.48 15.19
CA SER A 126 -6.18 15.79 15.59
C SER A 126 -5.24 16.50 16.55
N ASP A 127 -5.33 17.84 16.65
CA ASP A 127 -4.53 18.58 17.62
C ASP A 127 -4.88 18.23 19.08
N GLN A 128 -6.15 17.88 19.34
CA GLN A 128 -6.58 17.38 20.64
C GLN A 128 -5.86 16.08 21.00
N PHE A 129 -5.72 15.15 20.04
CA PHE A 129 -4.97 13.93 20.22
C PHE A 129 -3.49 14.19 20.50
N LEU A 130 -2.86 15.13 19.77
CA LEU A 130 -1.46 15.52 20.01
C LEU A 130 -1.24 16.10 21.42
N THR A 131 -2.24 16.79 21.97
CA THR A 131 -2.20 17.25 23.36
C THR A 131 -2.35 16.10 24.36
N ARG A 132 -3.28 15.17 24.09
CA ARG A 132 -3.51 13.99 24.94
C ARG A 132 -2.26 13.09 24.99
N ILE A 133 -1.67 12.77 23.84
CA ILE A 133 -0.53 11.85 23.75
C ILE A 133 0.73 12.42 24.43
N ALA A 134 0.91 13.74 24.43
CA ALA A 134 2.03 14.38 25.13
C ALA A 134 2.01 14.19 26.65
N ALA A 135 0.83 13.92 27.22
CA ALA A 135 0.66 13.62 28.65
C ALA A 135 0.79 12.11 28.97
N THR A 136 0.95 11.25 27.97
CA THR A 136 1.06 9.79 28.13
C THR A 136 2.52 9.32 28.02
N LYS A 137 2.77 8.03 28.29
CA LYS A 137 4.09 7.39 28.11
C LYS A 137 4.28 6.73 26.74
N VAL A 138 3.45 7.07 25.75
CA VAL A 138 3.63 6.57 24.38
C VAL A 138 4.95 7.12 23.83
N GLU A 139 5.86 6.24 23.45
CA GLU A 139 7.19 6.64 22.94
C GLU A 139 7.20 6.87 21.43
N LYS A 140 6.35 6.15 20.68
CA LYS A 140 6.36 6.12 19.23
C LYS A 140 4.97 5.85 18.64
N MET A 141 4.73 6.39 17.45
CA MET A 141 3.60 6.05 16.59
C MET A 141 4.06 5.96 15.13
N GLU A 142 3.49 5.01 14.39
CA GLU A 142 3.72 4.86 12.95
C GLU A 142 2.63 5.64 12.18
N VAL A 143 3.06 6.51 11.27
CA VAL A 143 2.17 7.39 10.49
C VAL A 143 2.40 7.15 9.01
N ILE A 144 1.33 7.09 8.22
CA ILE A 144 1.44 6.97 6.76
C ILE A 144 1.69 8.35 6.14
N TYR A 145 2.60 8.42 5.17
CA TYR A 145 2.87 9.63 4.42
C TYR A 145 1.99 9.71 3.16
N MET A 146 1.35 10.86 2.97
CA MET A 146 0.58 11.20 1.78
C MET A 146 0.79 12.69 1.46
N ASP A 147 1.13 13.01 0.22
CA ASP A 147 1.32 14.40 -0.25
C ASP A 147 0.24 14.86 -1.23
N GLY A 148 -0.66 13.96 -1.63
CA GLY A 148 -1.74 14.23 -2.58
C GLY A 148 -1.28 14.41 -4.04
N ILE A 149 0.03 14.35 -4.31
CA ILE A 149 0.63 14.56 -5.64
C ILE A 149 1.33 13.28 -6.09
N HIS A 150 2.38 12.87 -5.40
CA HIS A 150 3.17 11.68 -5.73
C HIS A 150 2.73 10.44 -4.96
N VAL A 151 2.13 10.63 -3.78
CA VAL A 151 1.56 9.61 -2.91
C VAL A 151 0.12 10.01 -2.60
N ILE A 152 -0.79 9.54 -3.45
CA ILE A 152 -2.22 9.84 -3.38
C ILE A 152 -2.97 8.91 -2.41
N PRO A 153 -4.07 9.34 -1.77
CA PRO A 153 -4.83 8.54 -0.81
C PRO A 153 -5.67 7.41 -1.45
N ALA A 154 -5.33 6.93 -2.65
CA ALA A 154 -6.18 6.01 -3.42
C ALA A 154 -6.51 4.69 -2.71
N MET A 155 -5.54 4.07 -2.03
CA MET A 155 -5.77 2.84 -1.26
C MET A 155 -6.55 3.12 0.01
N ARG A 156 -6.22 4.19 0.73
CA ARG A 156 -6.95 4.63 1.93
C ARG A 156 -8.41 4.97 1.63
N ASP A 157 -8.69 5.76 0.60
CA ASP A 157 -10.06 6.10 0.21
C ASP A 157 -10.86 4.86 -0.18
N THR A 158 -10.18 3.85 -0.74
CA THR A 158 -10.80 2.56 -1.04
C THR A 158 -11.09 1.75 0.23
N LEU A 159 -10.18 1.77 1.20
CA LEU A 159 -10.40 1.17 2.53
C LEU A 159 -11.56 1.83 3.28
N LEU A 160 -11.73 3.16 3.18
CA LEU A 160 -12.85 3.87 3.80
C LEU A 160 -14.20 3.52 3.17
N ALA A 161 -14.23 3.22 1.87
CA ALA A 161 -15.42 2.73 1.18
C ALA A 161 -15.70 1.23 1.42
N ASP A 162 -14.73 0.50 1.98
CA ASP A 162 -14.79 -0.92 2.26
C ASP A 162 -15.38 -1.17 3.65
N LYS A 163 -16.46 -1.94 3.72
CA LYS A 163 -17.17 -2.26 4.97
C LYS A 163 -16.65 -3.53 5.65
N VAL A 164 -15.81 -4.29 4.97
CA VAL A 164 -15.29 -5.57 5.42
C VAL A 164 -13.98 -5.36 6.18
N GLN A 165 -13.74 -6.12 7.24
CA GLN A 165 -12.49 -6.04 8.01
C GLN A 165 -11.62 -7.28 7.86
N THR A 166 -12.23 -8.47 7.76
CA THR A 166 -11.50 -9.74 7.77
C THR A 166 -11.41 -10.41 6.39
N SER A 167 -10.46 -11.33 6.24
CA SER A 167 -10.32 -12.15 5.03
C SER A 167 -11.57 -13.01 4.78
N ASP A 168 -12.15 -13.60 5.81
CA ASP A 168 -13.32 -14.47 5.67
C ASP A 168 -14.56 -13.66 5.25
N GLU A 169 -14.78 -12.48 5.83
CA GLU A 169 -15.82 -11.55 5.38
C GLU A 169 -15.62 -11.13 3.91
N ALA A 170 -14.36 -10.93 3.50
CA ALA A 170 -14.05 -10.56 2.12
C ALA A 170 -14.37 -11.68 1.15
N LEU A 171 -14.04 -12.93 1.51
CA LEU A 171 -14.41 -14.12 0.76
C LEU A 171 -15.94 -14.24 0.64
N LEU A 172 -16.67 -14.07 1.74
CA LEU A 172 -18.14 -14.10 1.76
C LEU A 172 -18.74 -13.01 0.85
N GLU A 173 -18.19 -11.80 0.88
CA GLU A 173 -18.68 -10.71 0.02
C GLU A 173 -18.43 -10.99 -1.46
N ILE A 174 -17.26 -11.53 -1.82
CA ILE A 174 -16.97 -11.99 -3.18
C ILE A 174 -17.94 -13.09 -3.59
N TYR A 175 -18.19 -14.08 -2.73
CA TYR A 175 -19.14 -15.17 -3.00
C TYR A 175 -20.53 -14.63 -3.32
N ARG A 176 -21.07 -13.72 -2.49
CA ARG A 176 -22.39 -13.09 -2.71
C ARG A 176 -22.50 -12.37 -4.06
N LYS A 177 -21.42 -11.77 -4.56
CA LYS A 177 -21.41 -11.12 -5.88
C LYS A 177 -21.32 -12.13 -7.03
N MET A 178 -20.59 -13.21 -6.85
CA MET A 178 -20.42 -14.25 -7.86
C MET A 178 -21.66 -15.14 -7.98
N ARG A 179 -22.30 -15.47 -6.86
CA ARG A 179 -23.48 -16.35 -6.78
C ARG A 179 -24.60 -15.67 -5.98
N PRO A 180 -25.31 -14.70 -6.59
CA PRO A 180 -26.42 -14.04 -5.92
C PRO A 180 -27.55 -15.05 -5.67
N GLY A 181 -27.94 -15.24 -4.42
CA GLY A 181 -29.07 -16.08 -4.02
C GLY A 181 -28.71 -17.39 -3.30
N GLU A 182 -27.44 -17.81 -3.34
CA GLU A 182 -26.96 -18.95 -2.53
C GLU A 182 -26.48 -18.46 -1.15
N PRO A 183 -26.91 -19.09 -0.04
CA PRO A 183 -26.42 -18.73 1.29
C PRO A 183 -24.91 -19.02 1.38
N PRO A 184 -24.07 -18.02 1.70
CA PRO A 184 -22.63 -18.20 1.70
C PRO A 184 -22.16 -18.82 3.01
N THR A 185 -21.34 -19.88 2.94
CA THR A 185 -20.49 -20.33 4.05
C THR A 185 -19.04 -19.98 3.78
N VAL A 186 -18.22 -19.84 4.82
CA VAL A 186 -16.80 -19.48 4.68
C VAL A 186 -16.07 -20.52 3.83
N ASP A 187 -16.34 -21.81 4.04
CA ASP A 187 -15.71 -22.89 3.27
C ASP A 187 -16.11 -22.86 1.79
N MET A 188 -17.38 -22.63 1.47
CA MET A 188 -17.84 -22.49 0.09
C MET A 188 -17.20 -21.27 -0.58
N ALA A 189 -17.08 -20.15 0.14
CA ALA A 189 -16.46 -18.94 -0.34
C ALA A 189 -14.96 -19.11 -0.61
N ARG A 190 -14.24 -19.76 0.32
CA ARG A 190 -12.83 -20.08 0.19
C ARG A 190 -12.57 -21.02 -0.98
N ASN A 191 -13.38 -22.08 -1.12
CA ASN A 191 -13.28 -23.02 -2.24
C ASN A 191 -13.59 -22.37 -3.59
N LEU A 192 -14.60 -21.50 -3.65
CA LEU A 192 -14.88 -20.72 -4.87
C LEU A 192 -13.70 -19.84 -5.25
N PHE A 193 -13.18 -19.06 -4.30
CA PHE A 193 -12.06 -18.15 -4.53
C PHE A 193 -10.80 -18.88 -4.98
N ALA A 194 -10.43 -19.97 -4.30
CA ALA A 194 -9.30 -20.80 -4.69
C ALA A 194 -9.48 -21.44 -6.07
N GLY A 195 -10.71 -21.87 -6.38
CA GLY A 195 -11.07 -22.39 -7.70
C GLY A 195 -10.97 -21.36 -8.83
N MET A 196 -11.06 -20.07 -8.53
CA MET A 196 -10.99 -18.98 -9.52
C MET A 196 -9.56 -18.58 -9.87
N PHE A 197 -8.66 -18.52 -8.89
CA PHE A 197 -7.32 -17.94 -9.07
C PHE A 197 -6.17 -18.93 -8.91
N PHE A 198 -6.35 -20.00 -8.13
CA PHE A 198 -5.27 -20.93 -7.76
C PHE A 198 -5.39 -22.32 -8.38
N ASN A 199 -6.50 -22.62 -9.05
CA ASN A 199 -6.69 -23.90 -9.69
C ASN A 199 -6.10 -23.89 -11.11
N PRO A 200 -5.01 -24.63 -11.39
CA PRO A 200 -4.33 -24.63 -12.69
C PRO A 200 -5.20 -25.22 -13.81
N LYS A 201 -6.25 -25.98 -13.50
CA LYS A 201 -7.21 -26.48 -14.50
C LYS A 201 -8.21 -25.40 -14.92
N ARG A 202 -8.44 -24.37 -14.10
CA ARG A 202 -9.42 -23.31 -14.36
C ARG A 202 -8.79 -21.97 -14.72
N TYR A 203 -7.55 -21.75 -14.31
CA TYR A 203 -6.83 -20.51 -14.54
C TYR A 203 -5.37 -20.80 -14.94
N ASP A 204 -5.00 -20.39 -16.15
CA ASP A 204 -3.68 -20.61 -16.72
C ASP A 204 -3.29 -19.38 -17.56
N LEU A 205 -2.29 -18.61 -17.09
CA LEU A 205 -1.72 -17.50 -17.87
C LEU A 205 -0.95 -17.99 -19.11
N SER A 206 -0.62 -19.28 -19.20
CA SER A 206 0.45 -19.84 -20.02
C SER A 206 1.85 -19.27 -19.66
N PRO A 207 2.94 -19.94 -20.04
CA PRO A 207 4.29 -19.43 -19.84
C PRO A 207 4.50 -18.04 -20.47
N VAL A 208 3.88 -17.78 -21.63
CA VAL A 208 3.96 -16.50 -22.32
C VAL A 208 3.25 -15.39 -21.54
N GLY A 209 2.08 -15.66 -20.98
CA GLY A 209 1.36 -14.68 -20.16
C GLY A 209 2.09 -14.37 -18.87
N ARG A 210 2.65 -15.40 -18.20
CA ARG A 210 3.51 -15.24 -17.02
C ARG A 210 4.75 -14.40 -17.34
N LEU A 211 5.44 -14.68 -18.45
CA LEU A 211 6.59 -13.90 -18.91
C LEU A 211 6.23 -12.42 -19.12
N LYS A 212 5.10 -12.13 -19.80
CA LYS A 212 4.65 -10.75 -20.02
C LYS A 212 4.32 -10.04 -18.72
N LEU A 213 3.61 -10.70 -17.82
CA LEU A 213 3.23 -10.14 -16.52
C LEU A 213 4.47 -9.81 -15.68
N ASN A 214 5.41 -10.74 -15.60
CA ASN A 214 6.67 -10.56 -14.90
C ASN A 214 7.47 -9.39 -15.46
N LYS A 215 7.61 -9.31 -16.79
CA LYS A 215 8.35 -8.22 -17.43
C LYS A 215 7.68 -6.86 -17.19
N LYS A 216 6.35 -6.80 -17.24
CA LYS A 216 5.59 -5.55 -17.08
C LYS A 216 5.63 -5.03 -15.64
N LEU A 217 5.54 -5.93 -14.66
CA LEU A 217 5.47 -5.61 -13.24
C LEU A 217 6.82 -5.77 -12.53
N ASN A 218 7.88 -6.10 -13.27
CA ASN A 218 9.22 -6.37 -12.75
C ASN A 218 9.22 -7.44 -11.64
N LEU A 219 8.59 -8.58 -11.90
CA LEU A 219 8.51 -9.72 -11.00
C LEU A 219 9.47 -10.83 -11.42
N ASP A 220 9.96 -11.60 -10.44
CA ASP A 220 10.82 -12.76 -10.64
C ASP A 220 10.11 -14.05 -10.19
N ILE A 221 8.96 -14.34 -10.81
CA ILE A 221 8.15 -15.54 -10.53
C ILE A 221 8.44 -16.60 -11.59
N PRO A 222 8.69 -17.88 -11.24
CA PRO A 222 8.97 -18.94 -12.22
C PRO A 222 7.90 -19.04 -13.33
N LEU A 223 8.33 -19.32 -14.56
CA LEU A 223 7.44 -19.37 -15.74
C LEU A 223 6.42 -20.52 -15.67
N GLU A 224 6.72 -21.55 -14.89
CA GLU A 224 5.88 -22.70 -14.61
C GLU A 224 4.70 -22.34 -13.70
N LYS A 225 4.80 -21.23 -12.94
CA LYS A 225 3.72 -20.75 -12.06
C LYS A 225 2.71 -19.93 -12.87
N THR A 226 1.85 -20.62 -13.61
CA THR A 226 0.90 -19.97 -14.52
C THR A 226 -0.41 -19.52 -13.87
N THR A 227 -0.69 -19.92 -12.62
CA THR A 227 -1.79 -19.38 -11.82
C THR A 227 -1.45 -17.99 -11.28
N LEU A 228 -2.44 -17.14 -11.03
CA LEU A 228 -2.21 -15.87 -10.32
C LEU A 228 -1.74 -16.09 -8.89
N THR A 229 -0.92 -15.17 -8.40
CA THR A 229 -0.44 -15.09 -7.02
C THR A 229 -0.95 -13.82 -6.35
N ALA A 230 -0.89 -13.77 -5.01
CA ALA A 230 -1.22 -12.55 -4.27
C ALA A 230 -0.31 -11.38 -4.66
N GLN A 231 0.99 -11.65 -4.86
CA GLN A 231 1.97 -10.65 -5.29
C GLN A 231 1.64 -10.06 -6.66
N ASP A 232 1.17 -10.87 -7.62
CA ASP A 232 0.73 -10.38 -8.93
C ASP A 232 -0.35 -9.30 -8.77
N VAL A 233 -1.35 -9.55 -7.93
CA VAL A 233 -2.49 -8.64 -7.74
C VAL A 233 -2.05 -7.35 -7.04
N VAL A 234 -1.17 -7.46 -6.03
CA VAL A 234 -0.59 -6.29 -5.36
C VAL A 234 0.16 -5.41 -6.35
N GLU A 235 1.02 -5.98 -7.18
CA GLU A 235 1.84 -5.20 -8.11
C GLU A 235 1.04 -4.66 -9.30
N VAL A 236 -0.02 -5.36 -9.76
CA VAL A 236 -0.99 -4.79 -10.73
C VAL A 236 -1.62 -3.52 -10.15
N ILE A 237 -2.09 -3.58 -8.90
CA ILE A 237 -2.74 -2.43 -8.26
C ILE A 237 -1.73 -1.30 -8.02
N ARG A 238 -0.50 -1.62 -7.58
CA ARG A 238 0.58 -0.64 -7.41
C ARG A 238 0.88 0.07 -8.74
N TYR A 239 0.97 -0.70 -9.83
CA TYR A 239 1.18 -0.16 -11.17
C TYR A 239 0.04 0.80 -11.59
N LEU A 240 -1.22 0.44 -11.34
CA LEU A 240 -2.37 1.32 -11.63
C LEU A 240 -2.35 2.62 -10.81
N VAL A 241 -1.97 2.56 -9.53
CA VAL A 241 -1.82 3.76 -8.70
C VAL A 241 -0.68 4.64 -9.21
N ASN A 242 0.44 4.03 -9.60
CA ASN A 242 1.59 4.74 -10.19
C ASN A 242 1.19 5.44 -11.50
N LEU A 243 0.47 4.77 -12.40
CA LEU A 243 -0.04 5.39 -13.64
C LEU A 243 -0.89 6.63 -13.34
N ARG A 244 -1.75 6.59 -12.31
CA ARG A 244 -2.58 7.75 -11.91
C ARG A 244 -1.75 8.93 -11.40
N THR A 245 -0.56 8.68 -10.85
CA THR A 245 0.39 9.71 -10.42
C THR A 245 1.38 10.13 -11.52
N GLY A 246 1.17 9.67 -12.76
CA GLY A 246 2.02 9.97 -13.90
C GLY A 246 3.32 9.15 -13.96
N LYS A 247 3.44 8.09 -13.16
CA LYS A 247 4.60 7.19 -13.15
C LYS A 247 4.30 5.96 -14.01
N GLY A 248 4.89 5.92 -15.20
CA GLY A 248 4.70 4.85 -16.19
C GLY A 248 3.82 5.27 -17.35
N GLU A 249 3.64 4.37 -18.31
CA GLU A 249 2.92 4.63 -19.55
C GLU A 249 1.74 3.66 -19.72
N VAL A 250 0.62 4.19 -20.23
CA VAL A 250 -0.56 3.39 -20.57
C VAL A 250 -0.22 2.52 -21.78
N ASP A 251 -0.60 1.25 -21.72
CA ASP A 251 -0.33 0.32 -22.81
C ASP A 251 -1.17 0.66 -24.05
N ASP A 252 -0.51 0.66 -25.21
CA ASP A 252 -1.16 0.65 -26.50
C ASP A 252 -1.59 -0.78 -26.85
N ILE A 253 -2.90 -0.96 -27.05
CA ILE A 253 -3.51 -2.26 -27.38
C ILE A 253 -3.10 -2.72 -28.78
N ASP A 254 -2.78 -1.80 -29.69
CA ASP A 254 -2.41 -2.09 -31.07
C ASP A 254 -0.92 -2.38 -31.25
N HIS A 255 -0.10 -2.10 -30.23
CA HIS A 255 1.31 -2.46 -30.26
C HIS A 255 1.49 -3.97 -30.47
N LEU A 256 2.29 -4.35 -31.47
CA LEU A 256 2.45 -5.75 -31.87
C LEU A 256 2.97 -6.66 -30.74
N GLY A 257 3.74 -6.12 -29.81
CA GLY A 257 4.16 -6.84 -28.59
C GLY A 257 3.01 -7.23 -27.66
N ASN A 258 1.87 -6.55 -27.74
CA ASN A 258 0.64 -6.85 -27.00
C ASN A 258 -0.32 -7.73 -27.80
N ARG A 259 -0.16 -7.78 -29.13
CA ARG A 259 -0.81 -8.77 -29.99
C ARG A 259 -0.08 -10.11 -29.92
N ARG A 260 -0.81 -11.21 -30.13
CA ARG A 260 -0.24 -12.56 -30.21
C ARG A 260 -0.86 -13.28 -31.39
N VAL A 261 -0.01 -13.78 -32.28
CA VAL A 261 -0.41 -14.69 -33.35
C VAL A 261 -0.47 -16.09 -32.77
N ARG A 262 -1.58 -16.81 -33.00
CA ARG A 262 -1.73 -18.22 -32.61
C ARG A 262 -1.56 -19.08 -33.84
N SER A 263 -0.74 -20.13 -33.72
CA SER A 263 -0.58 -21.12 -34.79
C SER A 263 -1.77 -22.08 -34.79
N VAL A 264 -1.96 -22.81 -35.90
CA VAL A 264 -3.00 -23.85 -36.01
C VAL A 264 -2.83 -24.92 -34.93
N GLY A 265 -1.59 -25.31 -34.62
CA GLY A 265 -1.29 -26.26 -33.55
C GLY A 265 -1.74 -25.80 -32.17
N GLU A 266 -1.50 -24.53 -31.82
CA GLU A 266 -1.96 -23.95 -30.54
C GLU A 266 -3.49 -23.88 -30.46
N LEU A 267 -4.16 -23.58 -31.58
CA LEU A 267 -5.62 -23.56 -31.63
C LEU A 267 -6.21 -24.97 -31.47
N LEU A 268 -5.59 -25.97 -32.09
CA LEU A 268 -6.01 -27.38 -31.99
C LEU A 268 -5.80 -27.92 -30.57
N GLU A 269 -4.64 -27.64 -29.95
CA GLU A 269 -4.35 -28.02 -28.56
C GLU A 269 -5.39 -27.48 -27.58
N ASN A 270 -5.78 -26.21 -27.73
CA ASN A 270 -6.80 -25.59 -26.89
C ASN A 270 -8.21 -26.18 -27.07
N GLN A 271 -8.51 -26.81 -28.21
CA GLN A 271 -9.80 -27.50 -28.41
C GLN A 271 -9.81 -28.93 -27.85
N ILE A 272 -8.64 -29.57 -27.77
CA ILE A 272 -8.50 -30.93 -27.26
C ILE A 272 -8.37 -30.95 -25.72
N ARG A 273 -7.84 -29.87 -25.14
CA ARG A 273 -7.63 -29.69 -23.68
C ARG A 273 -8.91 -29.32 -22.93
#